data_AF-A0A257A839-F1
#
_entry.id   AF-A0A257A839-F1
#
_cell.length_a   1.000
_cell.length_b   1.000
_cell.length_c   1.000
_cell.angle_alpha   90.00
_cell.angle_beta   90.00
_cell.angle_gamma   90.00
#
_symmetry.space_group_name_H-M   'P 1'
#
loop_
_entity.id
_entity.type
_entity.pdbx_description
1 polymer ?
#
loop_
_entity_poly.entity_id
_entity_poly.type
_entity_poly.pdbx_seq_one_letter_code
_entity_poly.pdbx_strand_id
1 'polypeptide(L)' 'MKISSWIGVSLFLIGIITLGVSGLMPLYGEVESNEILLIVKIGVALLIIGAIIIILQLSLERYKEMKKIKEEIPEEDLRP' A
#
# COMPACT_ATOMS: atom_id res chain seq x y z
N MET A 1 13.16 3.66 6.26
CA MET A 1 11.83 3.96 5.68
C MET A 1 11.22 5.13 6.42
N LYS A 2 10.70 6.14 5.71
CA LYS A 2 10.00 7.27 6.34
C LYS A 2 8.76 6.76 7.09
N ILE A 3 8.36 7.45 8.18
CA ILE A 3 7.12 7.15 8.94
C ILE A 3 5.89 7.07 8.03
N SER A 4 5.84 7.88 6.98
CA SER A 4 4.79 7.83 5.95
C SER A 4 4.64 6.45 5.32
N SER A 5 5.74 5.70 5.18
CA SER A 5 5.76 4.37 4.54
C SER A 5 5.13 3.33 5.42
N TRP A 6 5.39 3.43 6.72
CA TRP A 6 4.75 2.61 7.73
C TRP A 6 3.24 2.82 7.80
N ILE A 7 2.76 4.05 7.56
CA ILE A 7 1.31 4.35 7.50
C ILE A 7 0.65 3.62 6.33
N GLY A 8 1.24 3.67 5.13
CA GLY A 8 0.72 2.98 3.96
C GLY A 8 0.70 1.45 4.13
N VAL A 9 1.77 0.89 4.69
CA VAL A 9 1.88 -0.54 4.99
C VAL A 9 0.86 -0.96 6.05
N SER A 10 0.68 -0.17 7.12
CA SER A 10 -0.28 -0.45 8.18
C SER A 10 -1.72 -0.45 7.65
N LEU A 11 -2.10 0.56 6.85
CA LEU A 11 -3.41 0.63 6.21
C LEU A 11 -3.68 -0.57 5.30
N PHE A 12 -2.66 -0.96 4.52
CA PHE A 12 -2.75 -2.12 3.63
C PHE A 12 -2.95 -3.42 4.44
N LEU A 13 -2.16 -3.62 5.50
CA LEU A 13 -2.30 -4.79 6.39
C LEU A 13 -3.66 -4.86 7.07
N ILE A 14 -4.19 -3.72 7.56
CA ILE A 14 -5.52 -3.66 8.14
C ILE A 14 -6.55 -4.10 7.10
N GLY A 15 -6.47 -3.61 5.86
CA GLY A 15 -7.33 -4.05 4.76
C GLY A 15 -7.29 -5.57 4.52
N ILE A 16 -6.10 -6.18 4.54
CA ILE A 16 -5.95 -7.64 4.40
C ILE A 16 -6.63 -8.37 5.57
N ILE A 17 -6.39 -7.93 6.80
CA ILE A 17 -6.97 -8.55 7.99
C ILE A 17 -8.50 -8.44 7.95
N THR A 18 -9.03 -7.27 7.62
CA THR A 18 -10.48 -7.04 7.48
C THR A 18 -11.09 -7.99 6.46
N LEU A 19 -10.46 -8.17 5.29
CA LEU A 19 -10.95 -9.11 4.28
C LEU A 19 -10.85 -10.56 4.75
N GLY A 20 -9.73 -10.94 5.35
CA GLY A 20 -9.53 -12.29 5.90
C GLY A 20 -10.58 -12.65 6.94
N VAL A 21 -10.83 -11.76 7.90
CA VAL A 21 -11.88 -11.94 8.91
C VAL A 21 -13.26 -11.97 8.28
N SER A 22 -13.56 -11.06 7.35
CA SER A 22 -14.87 -11.02 6.69
C SER A 22 -15.17 -12.28 5.86
N GLY A 23 -14.15 -12.89 5.25
CA GLY A 23 -14.29 -14.16 4.52
C GLY A 23 -14.52 -15.35 5.44
N LEU A 24 -14.11 -15.26 6.71
CA LEU A 24 -14.32 -16.31 7.70
C LEU A 24 -15.63 -16.14 8.48
N MET A 25 -16.21 -14.95 8.54
CA MET A 25 -17.49 -14.68 9.25
C MET A 25 -18.62 -15.67 8.92
N PRO A 26 -18.87 -16.07 7.65
CA PRO A 26 -19.92 -17.04 7.32
C PRO A 26 -19.74 -18.41 7.97
N LEU A 27 -18.52 -18.77 8.40
CA LEU A 27 -18.24 -20.05 9.07
C LEU A 27 -18.70 -20.06 10.53
N TYR A 28 -18.92 -18.88 11.13
CA TYR A 28 -19.19 -18.74 12.57
C TYR A 28 -20.65 -18.39 12.90
N GLY A 29 -21.53 -18.24 11.91
CA GLY A 29 -22.96 -18.03 12.12
C GLY A 29 -23.70 -17.40 10.94
N GLU A 30 -25.01 -17.19 11.10
CA GLU A 30 -25.84 -16.43 10.16
C GLU A 30 -25.56 -14.93 10.30
N VAL A 31 -24.49 -14.47 9.65
CA VAL A 31 -24.20 -13.04 9.51
C VAL A 31 -24.94 -12.51 8.29
N GLU A 32 -25.61 -11.36 8.42
CA GLU A 32 -26.31 -10.75 7.29
C GLU A 32 -25.36 -10.44 6.14
N SER A 33 -25.71 -10.92 4.94
CA SER A 33 -24.90 -10.70 3.73
C SER A 33 -24.61 -9.23 3.44
N ASN A 34 -25.51 -8.33 3.80
CA ASN A 34 -25.35 -6.88 3.65
C ASN A 34 -24.25 -6.30 4.55
N GLU A 35 -24.12 -6.81 5.79
CA GLU A 35 -23.09 -6.38 6.71
C GLU A 35 -21.70 -6.84 6.25
N ILE A 36 -21.59 -8.10 5.81
CA ILE A 36 -20.36 -8.64 5.24
C ILE A 36 -19.95 -7.84 3.99
N LEU A 37 -20.90 -7.53 3.11
CA LEU A 37 -20.64 -6.74 1.90
C LEU A 37 -20.10 -5.34 2.22
N LEU A 38 -20.63 -4.70 3.27
CA LEU A 38 -20.15 -3.40 3.72
C LEU A 38 -18.72 -3.49 4.26
N ILE A 39 -18.42 -4.49 5.09
CA ILE A 39 -17.07 -4.72 5.63
C ILE A 39 -16.07 -5.00 4.50
N VAL A 40 -16.46 -5.81 3.51
CA VAL A 40 -15.64 -6.11 2.33
C VAL A 40 -15.35 -4.83 1.54
N LYS A 41 -16.36 -3.97 1.29
CA LYS A 41 -16.15 -2.69 0.61
C LYS A 41 -15.16 -1.79 1.34
N ILE A 42 -15.25 -1.71 2.68
CA ILE A 42 -14.29 -0.96 3.51
C ILE A 42 -12.89 -1.57 3.40
N GLY A 43 -12.77 -2.91 3.51
CA GLY A 43 -11.49 -3.61 3.38
C GLY A 43 -10.82 -3.34 2.03
N VAL A 44 -11.57 -3.41 0.93
CA VAL A 44 -11.06 -3.11 -0.42
C VAL A 44 -10.63 -1.64 -0.51
N ALA A 45 -11.40 -0.69 0.04
CA ALA A 45 -11.03 0.72 0.03
C ALA A 45 -9.71 0.97 0.80
N LEU A 46 -9.52 0.32 1.95
CA LEU A 46 -8.28 0.41 2.73
C LEU A 46 -7.08 -0.15 1.96
N LEU A 47 -7.25 -1.26 1.24
CA LEU A 47 -6.20 -1.80 0.37
C LEU A 47 -5.81 -0.84 -0.74
N ILE A 48 -6.78 -0.25 -1.43
CA ILE A 48 -6.52 0.69 -2.52
C ILE A 48 -5.77 1.92 -2.00
N ILE A 49 -6.23 2.50 -0.89
CA ILE A 49 -5.59 3.67 -0.28
C ILE A 49 -4.17 3.32 0.19
N GLY A 50 -3.99 2.19 0.89
CA GLY A 50 -2.68 1.73 1.34
C GLY A 50 -1.71 1.51 0.18
N ALA A 51 -2.17 0.85 -0.89
CA ALA A 51 -1.37 0.61 -2.09
C ALA A 51 -0.94 1.91 -2.79
N ILE A 52 -1.86 2.87 -2.96
CA ILE A 52 -1.56 4.18 -3.56
C ILE A 52 -0.48 4.91 -2.75
N ILE A 53 -0.61 4.94 -1.42
CA ILE A 53 0.38 5.59 -0.55
C ILE A 53 1.76 4.95 -0.71
N ILE A 54 1.84 3.62 -0.76
CA ILE A 54 3.09 2.89 -0.94
C ILE A 54 3.71 3.20 -2.30
N ILE A 55 2.93 3.12 -3.39
CA ILE A 55 3.40 3.39 -4.76
C ILE A 55 3.91 4.82 -4.90
N LEU A 56 3.19 5.81 -4.36
CA LEU A 56 3.62 7.20 -4.41
C LEU A 56 4.96 7.41 -3.69
N GLN A 57 5.15 6.77 -2.54
CA GLN A 57 6.39 6.90 -1.80
C GLN A 57 7.58 6.23 -2.48
N LEU A 58 7.39 5.01 -3.00
CA LEU A 58 8.41 4.32 -3.79
C LEU A 58 8.78 5.15 -5.03
N SER A 59 7.80 5.75 -5.69
CA SER A 59 8.02 6.61 -6.86
C SER A 59 8.84 7.86 -6.51
N LEU A 60 8.54 8.50 -5.38
CA LEU A 60 9.27 9.68 -4.90
C LEU A 60 10.68 9.34 -4.44
N GLU A 61 10.88 8.22 -3.75
CA GLU A 61 12.20 7.76 -3.34
C GLU A 61 13.06 7.43 -4.56
N ARG A 62 12.51 6.69 -5.53
CA ARG A 62 13.19 6.38 -6.79
C ARG A 62 13.54 7.64 -7.59
N TYR A 63 12.65 8.63 -7.62
CA TYR A 63 12.94 9.90 -8.29
C TYR A 63 14.08 10.66 -7.62
N LYS A 64 14.12 10.71 -6.29
CA LYS A 64 15.21 11.37 -5.54
C LYS A 64 16.54 10.66 -5.75
N GLU A 65 16.57 9.34 -5.71
CA GLU A 65 17.76 8.55 -6.00
C GLU A 65 18.27 8.80 -7.41
N MET A 66 17.38 8.75 -8.41
CA MET A 66 17.74 8.98 -9.80
C MET A 66 18.26 10.40 -10.05
N LYS A 67 17.72 11.41 -9.35
CA LYS A 67 18.23 12.78 -9.39
C LYS A 67 19.63 12.87 -8.77
N LYS A 68 19.84 12.23 -7.61
CA LYS A 68 21.13 12.21 -6.93
C LYS A 68 22.23 11.58 -7.78
N ILE A 69 21.95 10.47 -8.46
CA ILE A 69 22.88 9.81 -9.38
C ILE A 69 23.31 10.73 -10.53
N LYS A 70 22.37 11.50 -11.09
CA LYS A 70 22.68 12.46 -12.17
C LYS A 70 23.48 13.68 -11.70
N GLU A 71 23.37 14.06 -10.42
CA GLU A 71 24.11 15.19 -9.85
C GLU A 71 25.51 14.79 -9.36
N GLU A 72 25.71 13.54 -8.93
CA GLU A 72 26.97 13.07 -8.35
C GLU A 72 27.94 12.44 -9.36
N ILE A 73 27.50 12.06 -10.56
CA ILE A 73 28.37 11.46 -11.58
C ILE A 73 28.62 12.48 -12.69
N PRO A 74 29.88 12.92 -12.93
CA PRO A 74 30.20 13.78 -14.04
C PRO A 74 29.86 13.09 -15.37
N GLU A 75 29.30 13.85 -16.32
CA GLU A 75 28.81 13.35 -17.62
C GLU A 75 29.88 12.60 -18.43
N GLU A 76 31.15 12.87 -18.12
CA GLU A 76 32.34 12.27 -18.72
C GLU A 76 32.56 10.82 -18.26
N ASP A 77 32.18 10.45 -17.04
CA ASP A 77 32.26 9.08 -16.49
C ASP A 77 31.05 8.22 -16.89
N LEU A 78 30.00 8.83 -17.45
CA LEU A 78 28.79 8.15 -17.93
C LEU A 78 28.88 7.70 -19.40
N ARG A 79 29.93 8.11 -20.12
CA ARG A 79 30.18 7.66 -21.50
C ARG A 79 31.08 6.42 -21.48
N PRO A 80 30.82 5.40 -22.31
CA PRO A 80 31.67 4.22 -22.41
C PRO A 80 33.11 4.54 -22.79
#